data_AF-A0A2D0L9B7-F1
#
_entry.id   AF-A0A2D0L9B7-F1
#
_cell.length_a   1.000
_cell.length_b   1.000
_cell.length_c   1.000
_cell.angle_alpha   90.00
_cell.angle_beta   90.00
_cell.angle_gamma   90.00
#
_symmetry.space_group_name_H-M   'P 1'
#
loop_
_entity.id
_entity.type
_entity.pdbx_description
1 polymer ?
#
loop_
_entity_poly.entity_id
_entity_poly.type
_entity_poly.pdbx_seq_one_letter_code
_entity_poly.pdbx_strand_id
1 'polypeptide(L)'
;MFTINKKTFDMAKKRGFELTLEEDLTSDGSLFLCFWEKDQDSEWLFSYEYNGHQLVWHGNVYASKHVVAQLSKTINNEYELRDLIRKLSTLTT
;
A
#
# COMPACT_ATOMS: atom_id res chain seq x y z
N MET A 1 -14.47 8.14 -8.47
CA MET A 1 -13.10 7.87 -8.90
C MET A 1 -12.22 7.95 -7.68
N PHE A 2 -11.54 6.87 -7.33
CA PHE A 2 -10.66 6.81 -6.16
C PHE A 2 -9.37 7.56 -6.50
N THR A 3 -8.99 8.57 -5.74
CA THR A 3 -7.77 9.35 -6.04
C THR A 3 -6.88 9.39 -4.81
N ILE A 4 -5.59 9.14 -5.02
CA ILE A 4 -4.57 9.23 -3.99
C ILE A 4 -3.82 10.54 -4.18
N ASN A 5 -4.01 11.46 -3.24
CA ASN A 5 -3.33 12.75 -3.26
C ASN A 5 -1.88 12.59 -2.81
N LYS A 6 -1.00 13.46 -3.32
CA LYS A 6 0.42 13.55 -2.91
C LYS A 6 0.62 13.55 -1.39
N LYS A 7 -0.28 14.20 -0.65
CA LYS A 7 -0.26 14.24 0.83
C LYS A 7 -0.30 12.85 1.47
N THR A 8 -0.91 11.86 0.83
CA THR A 8 -0.97 10.47 1.31
C THR A 8 0.34 9.75 1.10
N PHE A 9 1.02 9.97 -0.03
CA PHE A 9 2.40 9.50 -0.27
C PHE A 9 3.38 10.10 0.74
N ASP A 10 3.34 11.43 0.93
CA ASP A 10 4.16 12.12 1.93
C ASP A 10 3.91 11.60 3.35
N MET A 11 2.65 11.26 3.64
CA MET A 11 2.22 10.72 4.92
C MET A 11 2.79 9.32 5.18
N ALA A 12 2.84 8.46 4.16
CA ALA A 12 3.46 7.14 4.24
C ALA A 12 4.97 7.25 4.47
N LYS A 13 5.64 8.15 3.74
CA LYS A 13 7.09 8.39 3.84
C LYS A 13 7.53 8.85 5.22
N LYS A 14 6.70 9.66 5.89
CA LYS A 14 6.90 10.09 7.29
C LYS A 14 6.73 8.96 8.30
N ARG A 15 6.11 7.85 7.90
CA ARG A 15 5.79 6.69 8.72
C ARG A 15 6.63 5.45 8.40
N GLY A 16 7.69 5.61 7.60
CA GLY A 16 8.62 4.51 7.30
C GLY A 16 8.26 3.68 6.07
N PHE A 17 7.31 4.13 5.25
CA PHE A 17 6.91 3.42 4.03
C PHE A 17 7.06 4.30 2.80
N GLU A 18 7.56 3.75 1.69
CA GLU A 18 7.41 4.38 0.37
C GLU A 18 6.18 3.77 -0.33
N LEU A 19 5.42 4.59 -1.06
CA LEU A 19 4.31 4.13 -1.88
C LEU A 19 4.58 4.46 -3.34
N THR A 20 4.39 3.50 -4.24
CA THR A 20 4.49 3.73 -5.69
C THR A 20 3.27 3.18 -6.43
N LEU A 21 3.03 3.75 -7.61
CA LEU A 21 2.02 3.28 -8.56
C LEU A 21 2.76 2.58 -9.70
N GLU A 22 2.51 1.28 -9.89
CA GLU A 22 3.25 0.43 -10.84
C GLU A 22 2.28 -0.25 -11.82
N GLU A 23 2.54 -0.13 -13.13
CA GLU A 23 1.69 -0.70 -14.19
C GLU A 23 2.29 -1.97 -14.84
N ASP A 24 3.58 -2.25 -14.57
CA ASP A 24 4.36 -3.31 -15.24
C ASP A 24 4.59 -4.56 -14.37
N LEU A 25 3.81 -4.75 -13.32
CA LEU A 25 3.92 -5.92 -12.43
C LEU A 25 3.22 -7.16 -12.99
N THR A 26 2.27 -6.97 -13.89
CA THR A 26 1.49 -8.03 -14.54
C THR A 26 1.40 -7.78 -16.03
N SER A 27 1.25 -8.85 -16.81
CA SER A 27 1.20 -8.76 -18.28
C SER A 27 -0.10 -8.15 -18.82
N ASP A 28 -1.08 -7.88 -17.97
CA ASP A 28 -2.39 -7.33 -18.33
C ASP A 28 -2.47 -5.79 -18.18
N GLY A 29 -1.38 -5.14 -17.76
CA GLY A 29 -1.32 -3.69 -17.58
C GLY A 29 -2.12 -3.18 -16.37
N SER A 30 -2.39 -4.05 -15.40
CA SER A 30 -3.04 -3.66 -14.15
C SER A 30 -2.18 -2.68 -13.36
N LEU A 31 -2.80 -1.62 -12.84
CA LEU A 31 -2.14 -0.65 -12.00
C LEU A 31 -2.17 -1.10 -10.54
N PHE A 32 -1.03 -1.06 -9.86
CA PHE A 32 -0.92 -1.44 -8.45
C PHE A 32 -0.40 -0.29 -7.59
N LEU A 33 -0.95 -0.18 -6.38
CA LEU A 33 -0.35 0.60 -5.29
C LEU A 33 0.55 -0.33 -4.46
N CYS A 34 1.86 -0.10 -4.55
CA CYS A 34 2.88 -0.89 -3.87
C CYS A 34 3.33 -0.22 -2.58
N PHE A 35 3.52 -1.02 -1.53
CA PHE A 35 4.05 -0.59 -0.24
C PHE A 35 5.46 -1.13 -0.06
N TRP A 36 6.42 -0.25 0.15
CA TRP A 36 7.83 -0.59 0.32
C TRP A 36 8.30 -0.20 1.71
N GLU A 37 9.22 -0.97 2.27
CA GLU A 37 10.00 -0.53 3.43
C GLU A 37 10.92 0.62 3.01
N LYS A 38 11.07 1.62 3.89
CA LYS A 38 11.92 2.78 3.60
C LYS A 38 13.40 2.53 3.89
N ASP A 39 13.72 1.61 4.79
CA ASP A 39 15.08 1.36 5.24
C ASP A 39 15.83 0.40 4.29
N GLN A 40 17.11 0.10 4.61
CA GLN A 40 18.08 -0.47 3.67
C GLN A 40 17.52 -1.68 2.90
N ASP A 41 17.70 -1.61 1.58
CA ASP A 41 17.24 -2.54 0.52
C ASP A 41 15.81 -2.32 -0.03
N SER A 42 15.02 -1.36 0.50
CA SER A 42 13.73 -0.94 -0.06
C SER A 42 12.86 -2.13 -0.50
N GLU A 43 12.62 -3.04 0.43
CA GLU A 43 11.93 -4.29 0.14
C GLU A 43 10.43 -4.07 -0.10
N TRP A 44 9.88 -4.77 -1.10
CA TRP A 44 8.45 -4.76 -1.37
C TRP A 44 7.71 -5.53 -0.29
N LEU A 45 6.80 -4.88 0.44
CA LEU A 45 6.01 -5.52 1.49
C LEU A 45 4.76 -6.20 0.91
N PHE A 46 3.90 -5.43 0.25
CA PHE A 46 2.63 -5.90 -0.34
C PHE A 46 2.09 -4.90 -1.35
N SER A 47 1.05 -5.28 -2.09
CA SER A 47 0.35 -4.37 -2.99
C SER A 47 -1.16 -4.54 -3.00
N TYR A 48 -1.82 -3.49 -3.49
CA TYR A 48 -3.21 -3.50 -3.88
C TYR A 48 -3.35 -3.20 -5.36
N GLU A 49 -4.24 -3.89 -6.05
CA GLU A 49 -4.67 -3.53 -7.39
C GLU A 49 -5.57 -2.29 -7.33
N TYR A 50 -5.31 -1.34 -8.22
CA TYR A 50 -6.08 -0.12 -8.40
C TYR A 50 -6.98 -0.28 -9.62
N ASN A 51 -8.30 -0.32 -9.40
CA ASN A 51 -9.29 -0.47 -10.49
C ASN A 51 -10.06 0.83 -10.81
N GLY A 52 -9.55 1.99 -10.37
CA GLY A 52 -10.20 3.30 -10.56
C GLY A 52 -11.31 3.65 -9.56
N HIS A 53 -11.84 2.65 -8.83
CA HIS A 53 -12.92 2.84 -7.85
C HIS A 53 -12.49 2.56 -6.42
N GLN A 54 -11.53 1.65 -6.24
CA GLN A 54 -11.04 1.18 -4.95
C GLN A 54 -9.67 0.54 -5.11
N LEU A 55 -9.04 0.22 -3.98
CA LEU A 55 -7.89 -0.65 -3.91
C LEU A 55 -8.33 -2.04 -3.46
N VAL A 56 -7.90 -3.09 -4.14
CA VAL A 56 -8.22 -4.49 -3.82
C VAL A 56 -6.93 -5.22 -3.49
N TRP A 57 -6.92 -5.98 -2.39
CA TRP A 57 -5.75 -6.73 -1.97
C TRP A 57 -5.26 -7.65 -3.09
N HIS A 58 -4.00 -7.49 -3.48
CA HIS A 58 -3.37 -8.31 -4.51
C HIS A 58 -2.47 -9.39 -3.88
N GLY A 59 -1.51 -8.99 -3.03
CA GLY A 59 -0.57 -9.95 -2.48
C GLY A 59 0.44 -9.39 -1.51
N ASN A 60 1.04 -10.30 -0.75
CA ASN A 60 2.13 -10.08 0.19
C ASN A 60 3.42 -10.66 -0.39
N VAL A 61 4.54 -9.96 -0.23
CA VAL A 61 5.89 -10.45 -0.51
C VAL A 61 6.66 -10.63 0.80
N TYR A 62 6.99 -9.53 1.51
CA TYR A 62 7.81 -9.58 2.73
C TYR A 62 7.10 -9.14 4.02
N ALA A 63 5.83 -8.74 3.98
CA ALA A 63 5.10 -8.41 5.20
C ALA A 63 4.86 -9.65 6.09
N SER A 64 5.03 -9.46 7.40
CA SER A 64 4.79 -10.53 8.37
C SER A 64 3.33 -10.97 8.40
N LYS A 65 3.07 -12.25 8.75
CA LYS A 65 1.70 -12.78 8.84
C LYS A 65 0.80 -11.98 9.79
N HIS A 66 1.39 -11.42 10.86
CA HIS A 66 0.67 -10.59 11.83
C HIS A 66 0.21 -9.26 11.22
N VAL A 67 1.04 -8.63 10.39
CA VAL A 67 0.66 -7.41 9.65
C VAL A 67 -0.43 -7.73 8.64
N VAL A 68 -0.23 -8.77 7.81
CA VAL A 68 -1.20 -9.17 6.77
C VAL A 68 -2.59 -9.47 7.33
N ALA A 69 -2.67 -10.13 8.50
CA ALA A 69 -3.95 -10.45 9.15
C ALA A 69 -4.79 -9.21 9.52
N GLN A 70 -4.16 -8.03 9.59
CA GLN A 70 -4.80 -6.77 9.97
C GLN A 70 -5.11 -5.86 8.78
N LEU A 71 -4.71 -6.26 7.57
CA LEU A 71 -4.93 -5.45 6.37
C LEU A 71 -6.36 -5.66 5.86
N SER A 72 -7.00 -4.55 5.49
CA SER A 72 -8.29 -4.59 4.82
C SER A 72 -8.12 -5.22 3.43
N LYS A 73 -9.01 -6.15 3.05
CA LYS A 73 -8.99 -6.71 1.68
C LYS A 73 -9.37 -5.69 0.60
N THR A 74 -10.03 -4.61 1.01
CA THR A 74 -10.55 -3.57 0.12
C THR A 74 -10.42 -2.22 0.81
N ILE A 75 -10.06 -1.19 0.04
CA ILE A 75 -9.98 0.19 0.51
C ILE A 75 -10.78 1.06 -0.48
N ASN A 76 -11.89 1.62 0.00
CA ASN A 76 -12.89 2.26 -0.84
C ASN A 76 -12.62 3.74 -1.08
N ASN A 77 -11.79 4.36 -0.25
CA ASN A 77 -11.45 5.78 -0.36
C ASN A 77 -10.09 6.10 0.27
N GLU A 78 -9.62 7.32 0.03
CA GLU A 78 -8.33 7.79 0.55
C GLU A 78 -8.29 7.89 2.09
N TYR A 79 -9.42 8.10 2.76
CA TYR A 79 -9.45 8.15 4.23
C TYR A 79 -9.13 6.79 4.83
N GLU A 80 -9.72 5.71 4.28
CA GLU A 80 -9.40 4.33 4.67
C GLU A 80 -7.93 3.98 4.38
N LEU A 81 -7.39 4.44 3.24
CA LEU A 81 -5.97 4.26 2.92
C LEU A 81 -5.08 4.94 3.97
N ARG A 82 -5.42 6.17 4.36
CA ARG A 82 -4.68 6.89 5.41
C ARG A 82 -4.77 6.19 6.76
N ASP A 83 -5.93 5.63 7.11
CA ASP A 83 -6.08 4.86 8.35
C ASP A 83 -5.25 3.58 8.33
N LEU A 84 -5.18 2.89 7.19
CA LEU A 84 -4.28 1.74 7.03
C LEU A 84 -2.82 2.13 7.27
N ILE A 85 -2.35 3.21 6.62
CA ILE A 85 -0.97 3.71 6.77
C ILE A 85 -0.67 4.08 8.24
N ARG A 86 -1.64 4.66 8.95
CA ARG A 86 -1.50 4.95 10.40
C ARG A 86 -1.35 3.67 11.21
N LYS A 87 -2.18 2.67 10.97
CA LYS A 87 -2.12 1.37 11.67
C LYS A 87 -0.79 0.66 11.40
N LEU A 88 -0.35 0.61 10.15
CA LEU A 88 0.92 0.00 9.76
C LEU A 88 2.10 0.54 10.57
N SER A 89 2.19 1.87 10.75
CA SER A 89 3.26 2.48 11.55
C SER A 89 3.29 2.05 13.02
N THR A 90 2.19 1.55 13.56
CA THR A 90 2.12 1.03 14.94
C THR A 90 2.41 -0.47 15.03
N LEU A 91 2.44 -1.18 13.90
CA LEU A 91 2.63 -2.62 13.84
C LEU A 91 4.07 -3.02 13.48
N THR A 92 4.85 -2.09 12.95
CA THR A 92 6.25 -2.28 12.54
C THR A 92 7.25 -1.65 13.51
N THR A 93 6.78 -1.10 14.64
CA THR A 93 7.62 -0.58 15.74
C THR A 93 7.62 -1.57 16.89
#